data_AF-A0A3M2BVC7-F1
#
_entry.id   AF-A0A3M2BVC7-F1
#
_cell.length_a   1.000
_cell.length_b   1.000
_cell.length_c   1.000
_cell.angle_alpha   90.00
_cell.angle_beta   90.00
_cell.angle_gamma   90.00
#
_symmetry.space_group_name_H-M   'P 1'
#
loop_
_entity.id
_entity.type
_entity.pdbx_description
1 polymer ?
#
loop_
_entity_poly.entity_id
_entity_poly.type
_entity_poly.pdbx_seq_one_letter_code
_entity_poly.pdbx_strand_id
1 'polypeptide(L)'
;MERTVEQILADVAGGTVQPLYLVAGDRVLAEPQAQRIAGALAARAGCRVERYRRPAELAPILADLKTHALFASAKVALVVDSAVVADARAAADLIDQAEEGLPVDDAAAELRPAQRRAASRLLQALRVFGLEPTRGTPSRLLAELPDAALAGGRRLRKKKPRGRSPRQRQALREQLEGLLAAAQASDLVGFAEGDLAELGAILDGGLPPGH
;
A
#
# COMPACT_ATOMS: atom_id res chain seq x y z
N MET A 1 -13.72 -4.94 13.18
CA MET A 1 -15.15 -5.32 13.28
C MET A 1 -15.78 -5.01 11.93
N GLU A 2 -16.26 -6.01 11.22
CA GLU A 2 -16.85 -5.85 9.88
C GLU A 2 -18.26 -5.27 10.02
N ARG A 3 -18.57 -4.19 9.29
CA ARG A 3 -19.89 -3.52 9.32
C ARG A 3 -20.43 -3.42 7.90
N THR A 4 -21.74 -3.47 7.75
CA THR A 4 -22.38 -3.23 6.44
C THR A 4 -22.36 -1.73 6.10
N VAL A 5 -22.46 -1.42 4.80
CA VAL A 5 -22.52 -0.04 4.33
C VAL A 5 -23.74 0.68 4.90
N GLU A 6 -24.87 -0.02 5.02
CA GLU A 6 -26.12 0.50 5.57
C GLU A 6 -25.96 0.90 7.03
N GLN A 7 -25.23 0.11 7.83
CA GLN A 7 -24.90 0.45 9.22
C GLN A 7 -24.01 1.69 9.29
N ILE A 8 -22.98 1.77 8.44
CA ILE A 8 -22.09 2.94 8.39
C ILE A 8 -22.86 4.21 8.01
N LEU A 9 -23.76 4.12 7.03
CA LEU A 9 -24.57 5.27 6.62
C LEU A 9 -25.52 5.74 7.73
N ALA A 10 -26.09 4.81 8.49
CA ALA A 10 -26.91 5.13 9.66
C ALA A 10 -26.08 5.80 10.77
N ASP A 11 -24.87 5.30 11.05
CA ASP A 11 -23.94 5.88 12.03
C ASP A 11 -23.57 7.33 11.64
N VAL A 12 -23.22 7.56 10.37
CA VAL A 12 -22.87 8.89 9.84
C VAL A 12 -24.06 9.86 9.97
N ALA A 13 -25.28 9.41 9.68
CA ALA A 13 -26.49 10.20 9.87
C ALA A 13 -26.72 10.53 11.36
N GLY A 14 -26.54 9.55 12.25
CA GLY A 14 -26.60 9.70 13.70
C GLY A 14 -25.45 10.50 14.32
N GLY A 15 -24.42 10.82 13.53
CA GLY A 15 -23.28 11.64 13.93
C GLY A 15 -22.10 10.92 14.53
N THR A 16 -22.11 9.59 14.46
CA THR A 16 -20.94 8.78 14.76
C THR A 16 -20.11 8.65 13.49
N VAL A 17 -18.95 9.32 13.46
CA VAL A 17 -18.02 9.27 12.33
C VAL A 17 -16.66 8.75 12.77
N GLN A 18 -16.00 8.00 11.90
CA GLN A 18 -14.60 7.58 12.05
C GLN A 18 -13.72 8.39 11.08
N PRO A 19 -12.45 8.66 11.43
CA PRO A 19 -11.52 9.39 10.56
C PRO A 19 -11.08 8.58 9.33
N LEU A 20 -11.26 7.26 9.36
CA LEU A 20 -10.89 6.37 8.26
C LEU A 20 -11.92 5.25 8.07
N TYR A 21 -12.30 5.01 6.82
CA TYR A 21 -13.11 3.86 6.41
C TYR A 21 -12.35 3.06 5.35
N LEU A 22 -12.14 1.78 5.62
CA LEU A 22 -11.61 0.84 4.65
C LEU A 22 -12.77 0.05 4.04
N VAL A 23 -12.95 0.16 2.73
CA VAL A 23 -13.96 -0.59 1.97
C VAL A 23 -13.22 -1.63 1.13
N ALA A 24 -13.32 -2.89 1.55
CA ALA A 24 -12.69 -4.02 0.89
C ALA A 24 -13.72 -4.79 0.04
N GLY A 25 -13.29 -5.29 -1.12
CA GLY A 25 -14.14 -6.09 -2.03
C GLY A 25 -13.75 -5.92 -3.50
N ASP A 26 -14.49 -6.58 -4.40
CA ASP A 26 -14.34 -6.34 -5.84
C ASP A 26 -14.61 -4.86 -6.14
N ARG A 27 -13.72 -4.22 -6.90
CA ARG A 27 -13.80 -2.80 -7.27
C ARG A 27 -15.18 -2.41 -7.81
N VAL A 28 -15.83 -3.28 -8.59
CA VAL A 28 -17.15 -3.00 -9.19
C VAL A 28 -18.22 -2.81 -8.11
N LEU A 29 -18.09 -3.48 -6.97
CA LEU A 29 -19.03 -3.40 -5.85
C LEU A 29 -18.56 -2.43 -4.76
N ALA A 30 -17.27 -2.42 -4.47
CA ALA A 30 -16.66 -1.61 -3.43
C ALA A 30 -16.62 -0.11 -3.77
N GLU A 31 -16.31 0.26 -5.03
CA GLU A 31 -16.19 1.67 -5.42
C GLU A 31 -17.54 2.43 -5.29
N PRO A 32 -18.69 1.91 -5.76
CA PRO A 32 -19.98 2.55 -5.55
C PRO A 32 -20.35 2.69 -4.06
N GLN A 33 -20.03 1.68 -3.24
CA GLN A 33 -20.28 1.71 -1.81
C GLN A 33 -19.41 2.77 -1.10
N ALA A 34 -18.13 2.83 -1.42
CA ALA A 34 -17.22 3.85 -0.91
C ALA A 34 -17.65 5.27 -1.33
N GLN A 35 -18.17 5.43 -2.56
CA GLN A 35 -18.73 6.70 -3.01
C GLN A 35 -19.97 7.12 -2.20
N ARG A 36 -20.84 6.17 -1.82
CA ARG A 36 -22.00 6.44 -0.95
C ARG A 36 -21.56 6.93 0.44
N ILE A 37 -20.59 6.24 1.06
CA ILE A 37 -20.06 6.62 2.37
C ILE A 37 -19.39 8.00 2.31
N ALA A 38 -18.48 8.22 1.34
CA ALA A 38 -17.80 9.50 1.18
C ALA A 38 -18.80 10.65 0.91
N GLY A 39 -19.83 10.40 0.11
CA GLY A 39 -20.90 11.38 -0.15
C GLY A 39 -21.68 11.74 1.11
N ALA A 40 -22.01 10.77 1.96
CA ALA A 40 -22.69 11.01 3.23
C ALA A 40 -21.83 11.83 4.21
N LEU A 41 -20.54 11.51 4.32
CA LEU A 41 -19.58 12.26 5.13
C LEU A 41 -19.45 13.72 4.65
N ALA A 42 -19.28 13.91 3.35
CA ALA A 42 -19.13 15.23 2.75
C ALA A 42 -20.40 16.09 2.89
N ALA A 43 -21.59 15.48 2.71
CA ALA A 43 -22.87 16.15 2.91
C ALA A 43 -23.05 16.61 4.36
N ARG A 44 -22.68 15.76 5.32
CA ARG A 44 -22.72 16.09 6.76
C ARG A 44 -21.76 17.23 7.11
N ALA A 45 -20.54 17.17 6.56
CA ALA A 45 -19.49 18.13 6.87
C ALA A 45 -19.57 19.44 6.05
N GLY A 46 -20.50 19.52 5.09
CA GLY A 46 -20.67 20.67 4.21
C GLY A 46 -19.55 20.86 3.19
N CYS A 47 -18.83 19.79 2.83
CA CYS A 47 -17.69 19.83 1.90
C CYS A 47 -17.95 19.00 0.64
N ARG A 48 -16.97 19.00 -0.27
CA ARG A 48 -16.96 18.11 -1.45
C ARG A 48 -16.07 16.90 -1.18
N VAL A 49 -16.32 15.83 -1.92
CA VAL A 49 -15.43 14.65 -1.95
C VAL A 49 -14.33 14.89 -2.97
N GLU A 50 -13.08 14.86 -2.52
CA GLU A 50 -11.91 14.81 -3.39
C GLU A 50 -11.60 13.36 -3.74
N ARG A 51 -11.48 13.06 -5.04
CA ARG A 51 -11.35 11.68 -5.53
C ARG A 51 -9.97 11.45 -6.12
N TYR A 52 -9.25 10.47 -5.57
CA TYR A 52 -7.95 10.04 -6.05
C TYR A 52 -8.05 8.62 -6.57
N ARG A 53 -7.75 8.43 -7.86
CA ARG A 53 -7.79 7.11 -8.49
C ARG A 53 -6.38 6.63 -8.79
N ARG A 54 -6.02 5.46 -8.25
CA ARG A 54 -4.70 4.85 -8.38
C ARG A 54 -3.55 5.79 -8.01
N PRO A 55 -3.61 6.50 -6.87
CA PRO A 55 -2.44 7.23 -6.43
C PRO A 55 -1.28 6.25 -6.21
N ALA A 56 -0.07 6.69 -6.59
CA ALA A 56 1.15 5.91 -6.36
C ALA A 56 1.53 5.90 -4.87
N GLU A 57 1.19 6.97 -4.16
CA GLU A 57 1.52 7.23 -2.75
C GLU A 57 0.32 7.90 -2.08
N LEU A 58 0.12 7.62 -0.79
CA LEU A 58 -0.90 8.24 0.05
C LEU A 58 -0.38 9.44 0.84
N ALA A 59 0.93 9.51 1.15
CA ALA A 59 1.53 10.58 1.96
C ALA A 59 1.13 11.99 1.51
N PRO A 60 1.11 12.35 0.21
CA PRO A 60 0.67 13.68 -0.21
C PRO A 60 -0.80 13.96 0.15
N ILE A 61 -1.66 12.94 0.07
CA ILE A 61 -3.09 13.03 0.39
C ILE A 61 -3.26 13.15 1.91
N LEU A 62 -2.52 12.34 2.68
CA LEU A 62 -2.56 12.38 4.14
C LEU A 62 -2.00 13.70 4.69
N ALA A 63 -0.93 14.23 4.09
CA ALA A 63 -0.39 15.53 4.44
C ALA A 63 -1.40 16.66 4.17
N ASP A 64 -2.13 16.59 3.05
CA ASP A 64 -3.19 17.57 2.76
C ASP A 64 -4.37 17.48 3.75
N LEU A 65 -4.75 16.28 4.17
CA LEU A 65 -5.77 16.07 5.21
C LEU A 65 -5.30 16.53 6.61
N LYS A 66 -4.01 16.41 6.90
CA LYS A 66 -3.41 16.92 8.16
C LYS A 66 -3.27 18.44 8.17
N THR A 67 -3.16 19.05 6.99
CA THR A 67 -2.97 20.50 6.85
C THR A 67 -4.32 21.19 6.92
N HIS A 68 -4.60 21.87 8.04
CA HIS A 68 -5.81 22.66 8.22
C HIS A 68 -5.97 23.67 7.07
N ALA A 69 -7.05 23.53 6.30
CA ALA A 69 -7.42 24.54 5.32
C ALA A 69 -8.00 25.75 6.06
N LEU A 70 -7.31 26.89 6.01
CA LEU A 70 -7.79 28.18 6.54
C LEU A 70 -9.16 28.61 5.98
N PHE A 71 -9.59 27.99 4.87
CA PHE A 71 -10.80 28.34 4.12
C PHE A 71 -11.82 27.21 3.98
N ALA A 72 -11.55 26.01 4.50
CA ALA A 72 -12.48 24.88 4.43
C ALA A 72 -12.66 24.26 5.83
N SER A 73 -13.92 24.16 6.27
CA SER A 73 -14.28 23.60 7.57
C SER A 73 -14.12 22.08 7.65
N ALA A 74 -14.00 21.42 6.50
CA ALA A 74 -13.87 19.97 6.39
C ALA A 74 -13.32 19.53 5.03
N LYS A 75 -12.70 18.34 4.99
CA LYS A 75 -12.27 17.66 3.77
C LYS A 75 -12.60 16.18 3.85
N VAL A 76 -13.03 15.61 2.73
CA VAL A 76 -13.24 14.16 2.59
C VAL A 76 -12.51 13.68 1.34
N ALA A 77 -11.51 12.81 1.51
CA ALA A 77 -10.79 12.19 0.42
C ALA A 77 -11.27 10.74 0.20
N LEU A 78 -11.66 10.41 -1.03
CA LEU A 78 -11.93 9.06 -1.48
C LEU A 78 -10.76 8.56 -2.32
N VAL A 79 -10.02 7.58 -1.80
CA VAL A 79 -8.93 6.92 -2.50
C VAL A 79 -9.39 5.57 -3.04
N VAL A 80 -9.26 5.39 -4.36
CA VAL A 80 -9.67 4.15 -5.05
C VAL A 80 -8.44 3.49 -5.67
N ASP A 81 -8.27 2.17 -5.42
CA ASP A 81 -7.28 1.34 -6.11
C ASP A 81 -5.84 1.86 -5.92
N SER A 82 -5.50 2.30 -4.70
CA SER A 82 -4.16 2.78 -4.37
C SER A 82 -3.13 1.66 -4.52
N ALA A 83 -1.99 1.96 -5.14
CA ALA A 83 -0.89 1.01 -5.31
C ALA A 83 -0.38 0.44 -3.97
N VAL A 84 -0.61 1.16 -2.87
CA VAL A 84 -0.29 0.76 -1.48
C VAL A 84 -1.18 -0.40 -1.00
N VAL A 85 -2.36 -0.57 -1.60
CA VAL A 85 -3.39 -1.56 -1.23
C VAL A 85 -3.69 -2.52 -2.40
N ALA A 86 -3.00 -2.39 -3.54
CA ALA A 86 -3.45 -2.96 -4.80
C ALA A 86 -2.76 -4.27 -5.22
N ASP A 87 -3.60 -5.01 -5.95
CA ASP A 87 -3.43 -6.05 -6.97
C ASP A 87 -2.02 -6.60 -7.33
N ALA A 88 -2.05 -7.77 -7.98
CA ALA A 88 -0.85 -8.45 -8.48
C ALA A 88 0.02 -7.62 -9.43
N ARG A 89 -0.48 -6.51 -10.00
CA ARG A 89 0.29 -5.62 -10.88
C ARG A 89 1.06 -4.59 -10.09
N ALA A 90 0.50 -4.04 -9.01
CA ALA A 90 1.23 -3.18 -8.09
C ALA A 90 2.34 -3.95 -7.37
N ALA A 91 2.14 -5.23 -7.05
CA ALA A 91 3.21 -6.09 -6.54
C ALA A 91 4.38 -6.23 -7.52
N ALA A 92 4.13 -6.26 -8.84
CA ALA A 92 5.19 -6.27 -9.84
C ALA A 92 5.96 -4.94 -9.91
N ASP A 93 5.27 -3.80 -9.75
CA ASP A 93 5.90 -2.49 -9.64
C ASP A 93 6.77 -2.38 -8.36
N LEU A 94 6.35 -2.99 -7.24
CA LEU A 94 7.10 -3.04 -5.99
C LEU A 94 8.34 -3.96 -6.08
N ILE A 95 8.22 -5.11 -6.74
CA ILE A 95 9.34 -6.02 -7.01
C ILE A 95 10.38 -5.34 -7.91
N ASP A 96 9.95 -4.61 -8.94
CA ASP A 96 10.86 -3.84 -9.79
C ASP A 96 11.64 -2.79 -8.97
N GLN A 97 11.01 -2.15 -7.98
CA GLN A 97 11.68 -1.21 -7.09
C GLN A 97 12.61 -1.90 -6.08
N ALA A 98 12.27 -3.11 -5.64
CA ALA A 98 13.16 -3.91 -4.80
C ALA A 98 14.42 -4.34 -5.57
N GLU A 99 14.29 -4.65 -6.87
CA GLU A 99 15.42 -4.99 -7.74
C GLU A 99 16.45 -3.85 -7.84
N GLU A 100 16.02 -2.58 -7.76
CA GLU A 100 16.92 -1.42 -7.79
C GLU A 100 17.91 -1.37 -6.61
N GLY A 101 17.62 -2.08 -5.51
CA GLY A 101 18.51 -2.19 -4.34
C GLY A 101 19.50 -3.36 -4.38
N LEU A 102 19.44 -4.18 -5.42
CA LEU A 102 20.34 -5.32 -5.62
C LEU A 102 21.65 -4.89 -6.31
N PRO A 103 22.77 -5.60 -6.08
CA PRO A 103 22.93 -6.73 -5.17
C PRO A 103 23.03 -6.32 -3.69
N VAL A 104 22.83 -7.29 -2.80
CA VAL A 104 23.14 -7.16 -1.37
C VAL A 104 24.50 -7.81 -1.14
N ASP A 105 25.43 -7.06 -0.56
CA ASP A 105 26.75 -7.61 -0.21
C ASP A 105 26.60 -8.49 1.03
N ASP A 106 26.87 -9.79 0.91
CA ASP A 106 26.75 -10.77 1.99
C ASP A 106 27.65 -10.45 3.21
N ALA A 107 28.64 -9.56 3.04
CA ALA A 107 29.58 -9.15 4.07
C ALA A 107 29.13 -7.94 4.91
N ALA A 108 28.04 -7.25 4.53
CA ALA A 108 27.56 -6.08 5.27
C ALA A 108 26.57 -6.52 6.37
N ALA A 109 26.95 -6.32 7.63
CA ALA A 109 26.10 -6.63 8.79
C ALA A 109 24.79 -5.81 8.83
N GLU A 110 24.73 -4.68 8.13
CA GLU A 110 23.56 -3.81 8.08
C GLU A 110 23.22 -3.38 6.65
N LEU A 111 21.91 -3.33 6.37
CA LEU A 111 21.38 -2.81 5.11
C LEU A 111 21.64 -1.30 5.00
N ARG A 112 22.22 -0.87 3.87
CA ARG A 112 22.35 0.56 3.52
C ARG A 112 20.97 1.20 3.33
N PRO A 113 20.82 2.54 3.42
CA PRO A 113 19.52 3.21 3.26
C PRO A 113 18.78 2.85 1.96
N ALA A 114 19.50 2.72 0.84
CA ALA A 114 18.91 2.29 -0.43
C ALA A 114 18.38 0.83 -0.36
N GLN A 115 19.13 -0.07 0.28
CA GLN A 115 18.76 -1.47 0.45
C GLN A 115 17.61 -1.64 1.46
N ARG A 116 17.55 -0.84 2.54
CA ARG A 116 16.39 -0.83 3.46
C ARG A 116 15.11 -0.41 2.75
N ARG A 117 15.18 0.59 1.86
CA ARG A 117 14.03 0.98 1.03
C ARG A 117 13.62 -0.15 0.10
N ALA A 118 14.58 -0.77 -0.62
CA ALA A 118 14.31 -1.91 -1.49
C ALA A 118 13.71 -3.11 -0.74
N ALA A 119 14.27 -3.46 0.42
CA ALA A 119 13.75 -4.48 1.32
C ALA A 119 12.31 -4.17 1.74
N SER A 120 12.02 -2.92 2.11
CA SER A 120 10.66 -2.51 2.46
C SER A 120 9.68 -2.67 1.30
N ARG A 121 10.09 -2.36 0.06
CA ARG A 121 9.27 -2.60 -1.14
C ARG A 121 9.02 -4.09 -1.37
N LEU A 122 10.02 -4.94 -1.15
CA LEU A 122 9.86 -6.39 -1.24
C LEU A 122 8.86 -6.92 -0.19
N LEU A 123 8.98 -6.45 1.05
CA LEU A 123 8.07 -6.84 2.14
C LEU A 123 6.62 -6.37 1.88
N GLN A 124 6.45 -5.18 1.29
CA GLN A 124 5.14 -4.71 0.81
C GLN A 124 4.59 -5.64 -0.29
N ALA A 125 5.42 -6.05 -1.26
CA ALA A 125 5.01 -6.93 -2.34
C ALA A 125 4.57 -8.32 -1.84
N LEU A 126 5.26 -8.90 -0.86
CA LEU A 126 4.88 -10.17 -0.23
C LEU A 126 3.51 -10.07 0.44
N ARG A 127 3.25 -8.97 1.14
CA ARG A 127 1.97 -8.74 1.83
C ARG A 127 0.79 -8.55 0.89
N VAL A 128 0.99 -8.02 -0.32
CA VAL A 128 -0.06 -7.98 -1.36
C VAL A 128 -0.60 -9.40 -1.66
N PHE A 129 0.24 -10.43 -1.52
CA PHE A 129 -0.15 -11.82 -1.69
C PHE A 129 -0.50 -12.54 -0.38
N GLY A 130 -0.62 -11.82 0.74
CA GLY A 130 -0.92 -12.41 2.04
C GLY A 130 0.23 -13.23 2.63
N LEU A 131 1.45 -13.07 2.11
CA LEU A 131 2.64 -13.75 2.62
C LEU A 131 3.21 -12.97 3.79
N GLU A 132 3.28 -13.61 4.97
CA GLU A 132 3.82 -13.00 6.18
C GLU A 132 5.35 -13.08 6.18
N PRO A 133 6.07 -11.97 6.02
CA PRO A 133 7.52 -12.02 5.82
C PRO A 133 8.29 -12.49 7.05
N THR A 134 7.70 -12.42 8.24
CA THR A 134 8.31 -12.91 9.49
C THR A 134 8.09 -14.41 9.73
N ARG A 135 7.22 -15.05 8.93
CA ARG A 135 6.85 -16.47 9.09
C ARG A 135 7.27 -17.29 7.88
N GLY A 136 8.55 -17.67 7.84
CA GLY A 136 9.07 -18.61 6.84
C GLY A 136 10.50 -18.30 6.41
N THR A 137 11.09 -19.23 5.66
CA THR A 137 12.39 -19.00 5.03
C THR A 137 12.22 -18.08 3.81
N PRO A 138 13.20 -17.19 3.53
CA PRO A 138 13.18 -16.33 2.36
C PRO A 138 12.88 -17.06 1.04
N SER A 139 13.56 -18.17 0.79
CA SER A 139 13.34 -19.05 -0.37
C SER A 139 11.88 -19.51 -0.49
N ARG A 140 11.25 -19.92 0.61
CA ARG A 140 9.86 -20.39 0.60
C ARG A 140 8.88 -19.27 0.28
N LEU A 141 9.04 -18.10 0.91
CA LEU A 141 8.19 -16.94 0.68
C LEU A 141 8.27 -16.47 -0.78
N LEU A 142 9.48 -16.45 -1.35
CA LEU A 142 9.68 -16.07 -2.75
C LEU A 142 9.20 -17.15 -3.73
N ALA A 143 9.18 -18.42 -3.32
CA ALA A 143 8.62 -19.51 -4.12
C ALA A 143 7.11 -19.36 -4.29
N GLU A 144 6.42 -18.94 -3.23
CA GLU A 144 4.96 -18.74 -3.18
C GLU A 144 4.49 -17.50 -3.96
N LEU A 145 5.40 -16.59 -4.36
CA LEU A 145 5.06 -15.47 -5.23
C LEU A 145 4.61 -15.95 -6.63
N PRO A 146 3.49 -15.42 -7.15
CA PRO A 146 3.05 -15.75 -8.49
C PRO A 146 4.00 -15.18 -9.53
N ASP A 147 4.17 -15.93 -10.61
CA ASP A 147 5.03 -15.61 -11.75
C ASP A 147 4.71 -14.26 -12.42
N ALA A 148 3.47 -13.79 -12.27
CA ALA A 148 3.01 -12.50 -12.77
C ALA A 148 3.64 -11.32 -12.01
N ALA A 149 3.94 -11.49 -10.71
CA ALA A 149 4.59 -10.48 -9.88
C ALA A 149 6.05 -10.25 -10.32
N LEU A 150 6.75 -11.33 -10.67
CA LEU A 150 8.15 -11.28 -11.13
C LEU A 150 8.28 -10.92 -12.61
N ALA A 151 7.20 -11.02 -13.39
CA ALA A 151 7.21 -10.72 -14.83
C ALA A 151 7.52 -9.25 -15.14
N GLY A 152 7.37 -8.36 -14.15
CA GLY A 152 7.70 -6.95 -14.23
C GLY A 152 6.50 -6.04 -14.40
N GLY A 153 6.62 -4.90 -13.75
CA GLY A 153 5.64 -3.85 -13.66
C GLY A 153 5.60 -2.94 -14.90
N ARG A 154 4.92 -1.81 -14.77
CA ARG A 154 4.66 -0.86 -15.86
C ARG A 154 5.93 -0.26 -16.44
N ARG A 155 6.89 0.11 -15.59
CA ARG A 155 8.16 0.72 -16.03
C ARG A 155 8.97 -0.27 -16.87
N LEU A 156 9.10 -1.52 -16.41
CA LEU A 156 9.77 -2.56 -17.18
C LEU A 156 9.03 -2.85 -18.49
N ARG A 157 7.70 -2.96 -18.46
CA ARG A 157 6.90 -3.29 -19.64
C ARG A 157 6.92 -2.22 -20.73
N LYS A 158 7.20 -0.96 -20.41
CA LYS A 158 7.46 0.08 -21.42
C LYS A 158 8.72 -0.24 -22.25
N LYS A 159 9.76 -0.78 -21.62
CA LYS A 159 11.02 -1.15 -22.28
C LYS A 159 10.98 -2.57 -22.86
N LYS A 160 10.27 -3.48 -22.18
CA LYS A 160 10.16 -4.90 -22.51
C LYS A 160 8.70 -5.34 -22.45
N PRO A 161 7.91 -5.16 -23.52
CA PRO A 161 6.46 -5.42 -23.51
C PRO A 161 6.07 -6.83 -23.06
N ARG A 162 6.93 -7.82 -23.33
CA ARG A 162 6.75 -9.23 -22.93
C ARG A 162 7.15 -9.53 -21.49
N GLY A 163 7.71 -8.58 -20.75
CA GLY A 163 8.19 -8.78 -19.38
C GLY A 163 9.49 -9.60 -19.29
N ARG A 164 9.87 -10.01 -18.07
CA ARG A 164 11.03 -10.88 -17.80
C ARG A 164 10.80 -12.29 -18.34
N SER A 165 11.85 -12.92 -18.89
CA SER A 165 11.80 -14.32 -19.29
C SER A 165 11.81 -15.25 -18.06
N PRO A 166 11.42 -16.54 -18.18
CA PRO A 166 11.46 -17.48 -17.06
C PRO A 166 12.82 -17.56 -16.35
N ARG A 167 13.93 -17.59 -17.12
CA ARG A 167 15.29 -17.57 -16.58
C ARG A 167 15.59 -16.29 -15.79
N GLN A 168 15.13 -15.14 -16.27
CA GLN A 168 15.32 -13.86 -15.56
C GLN A 168 14.50 -13.80 -14.28
N ARG A 169 13.29 -14.36 -14.28
CA ARG A 169 12.45 -14.42 -13.06
C ARG A 169 13.07 -15.31 -12.00
N GLN A 170 13.68 -16.43 -12.40
CA GLN A 170 14.39 -17.32 -11.49
C GLN A 170 15.62 -16.63 -10.89
N ALA A 171 16.45 -15.99 -11.72
CA ALA A 171 17.62 -15.23 -11.24
C ALA A 171 17.21 -14.09 -10.29
N LEU A 172 16.09 -13.41 -10.57
CA LEU A 172 15.56 -12.37 -9.68
C LEU A 172 15.12 -12.95 -8.32
N ARG A 173 14.46 -14.12 -8.30
CA ARG A 173 14.09 -14.80 -7.03
C ARG A 173 15.33 -15.06 -6.18
N GLU A 174 16.39 -15.60 -6.78
CA GLU A 174 17.65 -15.91 -6.08
C GLU A 174 18.30 -14.66 -5.49
N GLN A 175 18.33 -13.55 -6.24
CA GLN A 175 18.91 -12.30 -5.74
C GLN A 175 18.05 -11.64 -4.66
N LEU A 176 16.72 -11.72 -4.76
CA LEU A 176 15.80 -11.20 -3.73
C LEU A 176 15.88 -12.00 -2.43
N GLU A 177 16.35 -13.25 -2.46
CA GLU A 177 16.50 -14.09 -1.27
C GLU A 177 17.46 -13.45 -0.26
N GLY A 178 18.62 -12.98 -0.73
CA GLY A 178 19.59 -12.28 0.11
C GLY A 178 19.04 -10.98 0.71
N LEU A 179 18.26 -10.22 -0.08
CA LEU A 179 17.62 -9.00 0.40
C LEU A 179 16.56 -9.28 1.47
N LEU A 180 15.76 -10.32 1.30
CA LEU A 180 14.74 -10.71 2.28
C LEU A 180 15.36 -11.28 3.56
N ALA A 181 16.42 -12.10 3.44
CA ALA A 181 17.17 -12.63 4.57
C ALA A 181 17.77 -11.49 5.42
N ALA A 182 18.42 -10.53 4.77
CA ALA A 182 18.98 -9.36 5.44
C ALA A 182 17.90 -8.47 6.09
N ALA A 183 16.73 -8.36 5.45
CA ALA A 183 15.59 -7.63 6.02
C ALA A 183 15.05 -8.30 7.28
N GLN A 184 14.90 -9.62 7.26
CA GLN A 184 14.50 -10.42 8.42
C GLN A 184 15.52 -10.30 9.56
N ALA A 185 16.82 -10.40 9.26
CA ALA A 185 17.88 -10.26 10.25
C ALA A 185 17.95 -8.87 10.90
N SER A 186 17.46 -7.84 10.19
CA SER A 186 17.39 -6.46 10.69
C SER A 186 16.03 -6.12 11.34
N ASP A 187 15.16 -7.11 11.59
CA ASP A 187 13.80 -6.94 12.10
C ASP A 187 12.97 -5.88 11.33
N LEU A 188 13.18 -5.78 10.01
CA LEU A 188 12.40 -4.87 9.17
C LEU A 188 10.98 -5.40 9.03
N VAL A 189 10.01 -4.67 9.59
CA VAL A 189 8.60 -5.07 9.59
C VAL A 189 7.88 -4.73 8.26
N GLY A 190 8.60 -4.30 7.23
CA GLY A 190 8.04 -4.03 5.90
C GLY A 190 7.16 -2.78 5.80
N PHE A 191 6.89 -2.16 6.93
CA PHE A 191 6.43 -0.79 7.01
C PHE A 191 7.68 0.09 6.89
N ALA A 192 8.07 0.42 5.66
CA ALA A 192 8.86 1.64 5.50
C ALA A 192 8.13 2.76 6.25
N GLU A 193 8.89 3.59 6.96
CA GLU A 193 8.50 4.98 7.24
C GLU A 193 7.83 5.54 5.97
N GLY A 194 6.52 5.82 6.05
CA GLY A 194 5.70 6.16 4.89
C GLY A 194 4.21 5.89 5.09
N ASP A 195 3.46 5.96 3.99
CA ASP A 195 1.99 5.93 3.88
C ASP A 195 1.22 5.05 4.86
N LEU A 196 1.66 3.80 5.07
CA LEU A 196 0.98 2.86 5.97
C LEU A 196 1.24 3.16 7.45
N ALA A 197 2.44 3.63 7.79
CA ALA A 197 2.74 4.12 9.13
C ALA A 197 1.98 5.43 9.41
N GLU A 198 1.83 6.28 8.40
CA GLU A 198 0.99 7.49 8.50
C GLU A 198 -0.49 7.15 8.68
N LEU A 199 -1.00 6.13 7.99
CA LEU A 199 -2.36 5.62 8.20
C LEU A 199 -2.53 5.02 9.60
N GLY A 200 -1.53 4.27 10.09
CA GLY A 200 -1.53 3.75 11.47
C GLY A 200 -1.58 4.88 12.50
N ALA A 201 -0.77 5.91 12.34
CA ALA A 201 -0.78 7.08 13.22
C ALA A 201 -2.12 7.84 13.18
N ILE A 202 -2.81 7.88 12.04
CA ILE A 202 -4.17 8.46 11.94
C ILE A 202 -5.20 7.58 12.65
N LEU A 203 -5.07 6.25 12.58
CA LEU A 203 -5.97 5.35 13.29
C LEU A 203 -5.83 5.49 14.81
N ASP A 204 -4.60 5.64 15.31
CA ASP A 204 -4.31 5.73 16.74
C ASP A 204 -4.50 7.16 17.30
N GLY A 205 -4.15 8.19 16.52
CA GLY A 205 -4.14 9.59 16.94
C GLY A 205 -5.29 10.46 16.41
N GLY A 206 -6.05 9.96 15.42
CA GLY A 206 -7.11 10.70 14.76
C GLY A 206 -6.63 11.72 13.72
N LEU A 207 -7.58 12.40 13.07
CA LEU A 207 -7.35 13.58 12.25
C LEU A 207 -7.82 14.84 12.98
N PRO A 208 -7.33 16.04 12.58
CA PRO A 208 -7.87 17.28 13.10
C PRO A 208 -9.40 17.38 12.91
N PRO A 209 -10.14 18.03 13.83
CA PRO A 209 -11.59 18.15 13.73
C PRO A 209 -12.06 18.62 12.36
N GLY A 210 -13.05 17.92 11.79
CA GLY A 210 -13.60 18.20 10.46
C GLY A 210 -13.04 17.34 9.32
N HIS A 211 -12.15 16.39 9.60
CA HIS A 211 -11.58 15.46 8.62
C HIS A 211 -11.95 14.01 8.95
#